data_AF-C3NJE8-F1
#
_entry.id   AF-C3NJE8-F1
#
_cell.length_a   1.000
_cell.length_b   1.000
_cell.length_c   1.000
_cell.angle_alpha   90.00
_cell.angle_beta   90.00
_cell.angle_gamma   90.00
#
_symmetry.space_group_name_H-M   'P 1'
#
loop_
_entity.id
_entity.type
_entity.pdbx_description
1 polymer ?
#
loop_
_entity_poly.entity_id
_entity_poly.type
_entity_poly.pdbx_seq_one_letter_code
_entity_poly.pdbx_strand_id
1 'polypeptide(L)'
;MLNLYEIINKMLNEHEKAMLKIIYSKNGLSTKEILESFGSHTLGYKALNGLEEKGLIIRVKGKQRTLNIFLTDYGKMVYQLLYADERKQHENQSLKSEQLTKPKITWISIDNEKYITGDDFFKCYEWCESQGKHKDDFDKCIKKCVGI
;
A
#
# COMPACT_ATOMS: atom_id res chain seq x y z
N MET A 1 17.03 27.21 -0.53
CA MET A 1 15.68 26.82 -0.08
C MET A 1 15.59 25.33 -0.30
N LEU A 2 15.54 24.51 0.75
CA LEU A 2 15.41 23.06 0.59
C LEU A 2 13.99 22.74 0.14
N ASN A 3 13.82 21.91 -0.87
CA ASN A 3 12.50 21.45 -1.25
C ASN A 3 11.98 20.41 -0.23
N LEU A 4 10.67 20.16 -0.20
CA LEU A 4 10.05 19.25 0.77
C LEU A 4 10.67 17.84 0.75
N TYR A 5 11.06 17.37 -0.44
CA TYR A 5 11.75 16.09 -0.61
C TYR A 5 13.12 16.08 0.09
N GLU A 6 13.94 17.10 -0.07
CA GLU A 6 15.27 17.19 0.55
C GLU A 6 15.18 17.27 2.08
N ILE A 7 14.15 17.94 2.62
CA ILE A 7 13.88 17.98 4.06
C ILE A 7 13.56 16.58 4.58
N ILE A 8 12.64 15.87 3.92
CA ILE A 8 12.23 14.52 4.30
C ILE A 8 13.38 13.51 4.12
N ASN A 9 14.15 13.62 3.03
CA ASN A 9 15.28 12.74 2.75
C ASN A 9 16.43 12.89 3.76
N LYS A 10 16.60 14.10 4.32
CA LYS A 10 17.55 14.37 5.42
C LYS A 10 17.00 14.04 6.81
N MET A 11 15.68 14.01 6.96
CA MET A 11 15.01 13.66 8.21
C MET A 11 15.23 12.19 8.59
N LEU A 12 15.40 11.30 7.61
CA LEU A 12 15.60 9.87 7.82
C LEU A 12 17.03 9.44 7.52
N ASN A 13 17.59 8.62 8.41
CA ASN A 13 18.85 7.91 8.12
C ASN A 13 18.60 6.65 7.27
N GLU A 14 19.68 6.06 6.76
CA GLU A 14 19.59 4.91 5.84
C GLU A 14 18.92 3.67 6.46
N HIS A 15 19.11 3.43 7.77
CA HIS A 15 18.43 2.33 8.46
C HIS A 15 16.94 2.59 8.63
N GLU A 16 16.54 3.84 8.92
CA GLU A 16 15.14 4.25 8.98
C GLU A 16 14.47 4.17 7.61
N LYS A 17 15.15 4.58 6.53
CA LYS A 17 14.66 4.43 5.15
C LYS A 17 14.43 2.97 4.79
N ALA A 18 15.40 2.10 5.08
CA ALA A 18 15.28 0.66 4.85
C ALA A 18 14.14 0.03 5.66
N MET A 19 14.03 0.40 6.94
CA MET A 19 12.95 -0.06 7.81
C MET A 19 11.57 0.43 7.31
N LEU A 20 11.48 1.68 6.85
CA LEU A 20 10.24 2.24 6.28
C LEU A 20 9.79 1.46 5.04
N LYS A 21 10.72 1.02 4.17
CA LYS A 21 10.42 0.12 3.05
C LYS A 21 9.83 -1.21 3.50
N ILE A 22 10.44 -1.84 4.50
CA ILE A 22 9.96 -3.12 5.04
C ILE A 22 8.55 -2.96 5.61
N ILE A 23 8.32 -1.95 6.45
CA ILE A 23 7.01 -1.73 7.08
C ILE A 23 5.95 -1.41 6.03
N TYR A 24 6.29 -0.66 4.97
CA TYR A 24 5.36 -0.41 3.88
C TYR A 24 4.87 -1.72 3.22
N SER A 25 5.78 -2.65 2.94
CA SER A 25 5.42 -3.96 2.36
C SER A 25 4.76 -4.94 3.33
N LYS A 26 4.96 -4.75 4.64
CA LYS A 26 4.55 -5.69 5.72
C LYS A 26 3.68 -5.01 6.77
N ASN A 27 2.87 -4.05 6.35
CA ASN A 27 2.09 -3.21 7.24
C ASN A 27 1.14 -4.05 8.10
N GLY A 28 1.16 -3.84 9.41
CA GLY A 28 0.32 -4.56 10.38
C GLY A 28 0.91 -5.86 10.93
N LEU A 29 2.10 -6.28 10.49
CA LEU A 29 2.80 -7.43 11.07
C LEU A 29 3.40 -7.12 12.45
N SER A 30 3.75 -8.17 13.18
CA SER A 30 4.36 -8.04 14.49
C SER A 30 5.77 -7.45 14.41
N THR A 31 6.20 -6.77 15.48
CA THR A 31 7.57 -6.24 15.62
C THR A 31 8.61 -7.32 15.38
N LYS A 32 8.35 -8.56 15.81
CA LYS A 32 9.26 -9.70 15.59
C LYS A 32 9.44 -9.96 14.09
N GLU A 33 8.35 -10.12 13.34
CA GLU A 33 8.39 -10.40 11.90
C GLU A 33 9.04 -9.25 11.10
N ILE A 34 8.80 -8.01 11.51
CA ILE A 34 9.43 -6.83 10.90
C ILE A 34 10.94 -6.84 11.13
N LEU A 35 11.40 -7.14 12.36
CA LEU A 35 12.82 -7.19 12.69
C LEU A 35 13.56 -8.35 12.04
N GLU A 36 12.91 -9.52 11.95
CA GLU A 36 13.45 -10.67 11.20
C GLU A 36 13.67 -10.29 9.73
N SER A 37 12.74 -9.54 9.14
CA SER A 37 12.85 -9.05 7.76
C SER A 37 13.96 -8.02 7.57
N PHE A 38 14.34 -7.30 8.63
CA PHE A 38 15.41 -6.31 8.61
C PHE A 38 16.82 -6.94 8.72
N GLY A 39 16.92 -8.16 9.26
CA GLY A 39 18.19 -8.91 9.37
C GLY A 39 19.12 -8.48 10.51
N SER A 40 18.77 -7.45 11.28
CA SER A 40 19.51 -7.04 12.48
C SER A 40 18.58 -6.48 13.55
N HIS A 41 18.48 -7.18 14.69
CA HIS A 41 17.61 -6.76 15.80
C HIS A 41 18.02 -5.41 16.39
N THR A 42 19.29 -5.18 16.71
CA THR A 42 19.73 -3.94 17.39
C THR A 42 19.52 -2.69 16.54
N LEU A 43 19.97 -2.72 15.28
CA LEU A 43 19.76 -1.62 14.34
C LEU A 43 18.29 -1.47 13.95
N GLY A 44 17.56 -2.58 13.82
CA GLY A 44 16.13 -2.58 13.52
C GLY A 44 15.32 -1.92 14.62
N TYR A 45 15.59 -2.23 15.89
CA TYR A 45 14.92 -1.54 17.01
C TYR A 45 15.22 -0.05 17.06
N LYS A 46 16.47 0.35 16.79
CA LYS A 46 16.83 1.78 16.70
C LYS A 46 16.08 2.48 15.57
N ALA A 47 16.00 1.85 14.40
CA ALA A 47 15.25 2.37 13.26
C ALA A 47 13.74 2.46 13.57
N LEU A 48 13.15 1.44 14.20
CA LEU A 48 11.75 1.46 14.60
C LEU A 48 11.45 2.58 15.60
N ASN A 49 12.29 2.75 16.62
CA ASN A 49 12.13 3.84 17.58
C ASN A 49 12.24 5.20 16.87
N GLY A 50 13.23 5.37 16.00
CA GLY A 50 13.43 6.61 15.25
C GLY A 50 12.27 6.95 14.30
N LEU A 51 11.63 5.95 13.68
CA LEU A 51 10.43 6.14 12.86
C LEU A 51 9.18 6.47 13.70
N GLU A 52 9.05 5.86 14.88
CA GLU A 52 7.93 6.09 15.81
C GLU A 52 8.01 7.50 16.42
N GLU A 53 9.20 7.94 16.85
CA GLU A 53 9.47 9.30 17.34
C GLU A 53 9.16 10.37 16.29
N LYS A 54 9.36 10.05 15.00
CA LYS A 54 9.04 10.93 13.87
C LYS A 54 7.57 10.83 13.43
N GLY A 55 6.75 10.05 14.13
CA GLY A 55 5.32 9.89 13.84
C GLY A 55 5.01 9.16 12.52
N LEU A 56 5.98 8.43 11.95
CA LEU A 56 5.80 7.71 10.69
C LEU A 56 5.13 6.35 10.89
N ILE A 57 5.27 5.78 12.08
CA ILE A 57 4.67 4.50 12.45
C ILE A 57 4.03 4.59 13.83
N ILE A 58 3.15 3.65 14.12
CA ILE A 58 2.59 3.40 15.45
C ILE A 58 2.69 1.92 15.79
N ARG A 59 2.89 1.62 17.07
CA ARG A 59 2.82 0.26 17.61
C ARG A 59 1.49 0.04 18.31
N VAL A 60 0.76 -0.97 17.87
CA VAL A 60 -0.55 -1.33 18.41
C VAL A 60 -0.46 -2.70 19.07
N LYS A 61 -1.02 -2.84 20.27
CA LYS A 61 -1.08 -4.14 20.95
C LYS A 61 -1.99 -5.10 20.17
N GLY A 62 -1.41 -6.21 19.72
CA GLY A 62 -2.09 -7.29 19.04
C GLY A 62 -2.57 -8.40 19.99
N LYS A 63 -3.06 -9.49 19.40
CA LYS A 63 -3.40 -10.72 20.15
C LYS A 63 -2.13 -11.30 20.79
N GLN A 64 -2.27 -11.96 21.94
CA GLN A 64 -1.15 -12.63 22.64
C GLN A 64 0.01 -11.69 23.07
N ARG A 65 -0.29 -10.41 23.39
CA ARG A 65 0.71 -9.41 23.82
C ARG A 65 1.78 -9.07 22.77
N THR A 66 1.54 -9.38 21.50
CA THR A 66 2.42 -8.90 20.42
C THR A 66 2.24 -7.39 20.21
N LEU A 67 3.26 -6.73 19.69
CA LEU A 67 3.15 -5.37 19.17
C LEU A 67 3.15 -5.45 17.66
N ASN A 68 2.09 -4.97 17.03
CA ASN A 68 1.96 -4.89 15.58
C ASN A 68 2.31 -3.48 15.13
N ILE A 69 3.00 -3.37 14.00
CA ILE A 69 3.53 -2.11 13.51
C ILE A 69 2.70 -1.64 12.32
N PHE A 70 2.19 -0.42 12.39
CA PHE A 70 1.41 0.18 11.32
C PHE A 70 2.04 1.50 10.86
N LEU A 71 2.00 1.78 9.57
CA LEU A 71 2.25 3.10 9.02
C LEU A 71 1.11 4.05 9.38
N THR A 72 1.48 5.26 9.81
CA THR A 72 0.55 6.38 9.88
C THR A 72 0.27 6.91 8.47
N ASP A 73 -0.76 7.72 8.31
CA ASP A 73 -1.01 8.39 7.02
C ASP A 73 0.14 9.34 6.65
N TYR A 74 0.76 9.97 7.66
CA TYR A 74 1.99 10.73 7.47
C TYR A 74 3.15 9.85 6.99
N GLY A 75 3.33 8.66 7.58
CA GLY A 75 4.31 7.67 7.15
C GLY A 75 4.13 7.20 5.72
N LYS A 76 2.88 6.96 5.31
CA LYS A 76 2.54 6.61 3.91
C LYS A 76 2.91 7.75 2.96
N MET A 77 2.56 8.99 3.30
CA MET A 77 2.89 10.17 2.47
C MET A 77 4.41 10.35 2.34
N VAL A 78 5.16 10.20 3.43
CA VAL A 78 6.63 10.27 3.44
C VAL A 78 7.24 9.16 2.58
N TYR A 79 6.78 7.92 2.71
CA TYR A 79 7.20 6.82 1.86
C TYR A 79 6.94 7.12 0.39
N GLN A 80 5.73 7.58 0.08
CA GLN A 80 5.31 7.93 -1.28
C GLN A 80 6.15 9.05 -1.91
N LEU A 81 6.59 10.03 -1.12
CA LEU A 81 7.46 11.11 -1.56
C LEU A 81 8.90 10.64 -1.79
N LEU A 82 9.41 9.75 -0.93
CA LEU A 82 10.77 9.23 -1.03
C LEU A 82 10.94 8.24 -2.19
N TYR A 83 9.91 7.47 -2.49
CA TYR A 83 9.95 6.33 -3.41
C TYR A 83 8.97 6.46 -4.59
N ALA A 84 8.62 7.69 -4.95
CA ALA A 84 7.70 7.98 -6.07
C ALA A 84 8.14 7.34 -7.40
N ASP A 85 9.44 7.23 -7.67
CA ASP A 85 9.97 6.57 -8.86
C ASP A 85 10.05 5.04 -8.72
N GLU A 86 10.25 4.51 -7.52
CA GLU A 86 10.22 3.06 -7.26
C GLU A 86 8.79 2.49 -7.35
N ARG A 87 7.75 3.32 -7.14
CA ARG A 87 6.35 2.93 -7.42
C ARG A 87 6.14 2.50 -8.87
N LYS A 88 6.75 3.17 -9.85
CA LYS A 88 6.66 2.74 -11.26
C LYS A 88 7.27 1.36 -11.50
N GLN A 89 8.19 0.90 -10.66
CA GLN A 89 8.79 -0.43 -10.77
C GLN A 89 8.06 -1.48 -9.92
N HIS A 90 7.59 -1.13 -8.72
CA HIS A 90 6.81 -2.03 -7.85
C HIS A 90 5.38 -2.24 -8.32
N GLU A 91 4.70 -1.22 -8.87
CA GLU A 91 3.42 -1.39 -9.57
C GLU A 91 3.62 -2.30 -10.79
N ASN A 92 4.70 -2.12 -11.57
CA ASN A 92 5.00 -3.00 -12.72
C ASN A 92 5.43 -4.43 -12.35
N GLN A 93 5.96 -4.68 -11.14
CA GLN A 93 6.29 -6.03 -10.66
C GLN A 93 5.12 -6.71 -9.94
N SER A 94 4.30 -5.96 -9.20
CA SER A 94 3.06 -6.48 -8.62
C SER A 94 1.99 -6.73 -9.68
N LEU A 95 1.96 -5.96 -10.77
CA LEU A 95 1.09 -6.19 -11.94
C LEU A 95 1.54 -7.35 -12.83
N LYS A 96 2.75 -7.90 -12.64
CA LYS A 96 3.29 -8.99 -13.48
C LYS A 96 3.09 -10.40 -12.95
N SER A 97 2.59 -10.59 -11.73
CA SER A 97 2.43 -11.95 -11.15
C SER A 97 1.00 -12.45 -11.00
N GLU A 98 -0.02 -11.61 -11.16
CA GLU A 98 -1.39 -12.07 -11.35
C GLU A 98 -1.88 -11.50 -12.67
N GLN A 99 -2.05 -12.36 -13.67
CA GLN A 99 -3.03 -12.06 -14.71
C GLN A 99 -4.36 -11.90 -13.96
N LEU A 100 -4.73 -10.65 -13.63
CA LEU A 100 -6.03 -10.33 -13.07
C LEU A 100 -7.07 -10.85 -14.06
N THR A 101 -7.64 -12.00 -13.72
CA THR A 101 -8.73 -12.59 -14.49
C THR A 101 -9.92 -11.65 -14.37
N LYS A 102 -10.74 -11.55 -15.44
CA LYS A 102 -11.91 -10.68 -15.43
C LYS A 102 -12.75 -11.01 -14.17
N PRO A 103 -13.02 -10.03 -13.29
CA PRO A 103 -13.72 -10.31 -12.05
C PRO A 103 -15.16 -10.75 -12.34
N LYS A 104 -15.67 -11.66 -11.50
CA LYS A 104 -17.06 -12.12 -11.55
C LYS A 104 -17.91 -11.19 -10.68
N ILE A 105 -18.91 -10.56 -11.28
CA ILE A 105 -19.73 -9.53 -10.62
C ILE A 105 -21.02 -10.14 -10.11
N THR A 106 -21.34 -9.84 -8.84
CA THR A 106 -22.58 -10.29 -8.20
C THR A 106 -23.57 -9.14 -8.19
N TRP A 107 -24.70 -9.33 -8.87
CA TRP A 107 -25.78 -8.36 -8.86
C TRP A 107 -26.73 -8.63 -7.70
N ILE A 108 -26.98 -7.57 -6.92
CA ILE A 108 -27.99 -7.56 -5.87
C ILE A 108 -29.21 -6.86 -6.43
N SER A 109 -30.37 -7.51 -6.37
CA SER A 109 -31.64 -6.89 -6.77
C SER A 109 -32.38 -6.47 -5.52
N ILE A 110 -32.71 -5.18 -5.41
CA ILE A 110 -33.61 -4.64 -4.39
C ILE A 110 -34.77 -4.02 -5.16
N ASP A 111 -35.98 -4.54 -4.93
CA ASP A 111 -37.16 -4.26 -5.74
C ASP A 111 -36.92 -4.52 -7.23
N ASN A 112 -36.98 -3.47 -8.07
CA ASN A 112 -36.74 -3.53 -9.53
C ASN A 112 -35.37 -2.94 -9.93
N GLU A 113 -34.55 -2.53 -8.97
CA GLU A 113 -33.24 -1.94 -9.24
C GLU A 113 -32.12 -2.94 -9.00
N LYS A 114 -31.15 -2.94 -9.92
CA LYS A 114 -29.97 -3.79 -9.87
C LYS A 114 -28.78 -2.98 -9.36
N TYR A 115 -28.16 -3.46 -8.31
CA TYR A 115 -26.99 -2.85 -7.69
C TYR A 115 -25.82 -3.83 -7.72
N ILE A 116 -24.62 -3.26 -7.79
CA ILE A 116 -23.38 -3.98 -7.51
C ILE A 116 -22.82 -3.46 -6.20
N THR A 117 -22.05 -4.27 -5.50
CA THR A 117 -21.35 -3.82 -4.31
C THR A 117 -20.21 -2.88 -4.69
N GLY A 118 -19.82 -1.98 -3.77
CA GLY A 118 -18.65 -1.13 -3.97
C GLY A 118 -17.35 -1.92 -4.16
N ASP A 119 -17.26 -3.11 -3.56
CA ASP A 119 -16.16 -4.05 -3.72
C ASP A 119 -16.10 -4.65 -5.14
N ASP A 120 -17.25 -5.05 -5.69
CA ASP A 120 -17.33 -5.56 -7.07
C ASP A 120 -17.02 -4.48 -8.12
N PHE A 121 -17.43 -3.23 -7.86
CA PHE A 121 -17.03 -2.09 -8.69
C PHE A 121 -15.51 -1.87 -8.64
N PHE A 122 -14.92 -1.93 -7.43
CA PHE A 122 -13.49 -1.70 -7.24
C PHE A 122 -12.63 -2.77 -7.91
N LYS A 123 -13.04 -4.05 -7.85
CA LYS A 123 -12.38 -5.14 -8.61
C LYS A 123 -12.38 -4.89 -10.12
N CYS A 124 -13.48 -4.37 -10.67
CA CYS A 124 -13.53 -4.01 -12.09
C CYS A 124 -12.64 -2.82 -12.43
N TYR A 125 -12.55 -1.84 -11.54
CA TYR A 125 -11.67 -0.69 -11.67
C TYR A 125 -10.20 -1.14 -11.74
N GLU A 126 -9.74 -1.93 -10.77
CA GLU A 126 -8.36 -2.45 -10.72
C GLU A 126 -8.04 -3.33 -11.95
N TRP A 127 -8.99 -4.18 -12.37
CA TRP A 127 -8.83 -4.98 -13.58
C TRP A 127 -8.66 -4.09 -14.81
N CYS A 128 -9.49 -3.06 -15.00
CA CYS A 128 -9.39 -2.16 -16.15
C CYS A 128 -8.12 -1.31 -16.15
N GLU A 129 -7.65 -0.92 -14.97
CA GLU A 129 -6.39 -0.21 -14.80
C GLU A 129 -5.21 -1.12 -15.18
N SER A 130 -5.26 -2.39 -14.80
CA SER A 130 -4.25 -3.39 -15.19
C SER A 130 -4.17 -3.66 -16.70
N GLN A 131 -5.23 -3.37 -17.46
CA GLN A 131 -5.25 -3.47 -18.92
C GLN A 131 -4.61 -2.25 -19.61
N GLY A 132 -4.06 -1.29 -18.85
CA GLY A 132 -3.41 -0.09 -19.38
C GLY A 132 -4.37 0.84 -20.14
N LYS A 133 -5.67 0.80 -19.82
CA LYS A 133 -6.69 1.62 -20.48
C LYS A 133 -6.78 2.98 -19.78
N HIS A 134 -6.89 4.05 -20.56
CA HIS A 134 -7.02 5.41 -20.03
C HIS A 134 -8.21 6.14 -20.68
N LYS A 135 -8.85 7.06 -19.92
CA LYS A 135 -9.96 7.91 -20.37
C LYS A 135 -11.15 7.11 -20.95
N ASP A 136 -11.61 7.39 -22.17
CA ASP A 136 -12.82 6.81 -22.75
C ASP A 136 -12.77 5.27 -22.87
N ASP A 137 -11.57 4.70 -23.00
CA ASP A 137 -11.37 3.25 -23.04
C ASP A 137 -11.48 2.61 -21.65
N PHE A 138 -11.22 3.39 -20.59
CA PHE A 138 -11.37 2.94 -19.21
C PHE A 138 -12.85 2.82 -18.84
N ASP A 139 -13.65 3.83 -19.16
CA ASP A 139 -15.10 3.81 -18.93
C ASP A 139 -15.79 2.65 -19.68
N LYS A 140 -15.41 2.41 -20.95
CA LYS A 140 -15.89 1.26 -21.72
C LYS A 140 -15.45 -0.06 -21.08
N CYS A 141 -14.24 -0.12 -20.57
CA CYS A 141 -13.73 -1.31 -19.88
C CYS A 141 -14.56 -1.59 -18.62
N ILE A 142 -14.81 -0.58 -17.79
CA ILE A 142 -15.61 -0.73 -16.57
C ILE A 142 -17.02 -1.22 -16.93
N LYS A 143 -17.72 -0.58 -17.87
CA LYS A 143 -19.07 -0.98 -18.30
C LYS A 143 -19.12 -2.43 -18.79
N LYS A 144 -18.16 -2.83 -19.62
CA LYS A 144 -18.01 -4.22 -20.07
C LYS A 144 -17.67 -5.19 -18.94
N CYS A 145 -16.96 -4.72 -17.92
CA CYS A 145 -16.59 -5.51 -16.75
C CYS A 145 -17.82 -5.78 -15.87
N VAL A 146 -18.58 -4.74 -15.53
CA VAL A 146 -19.81 -4.86 -14.72
C VAL A 146 -21.00 -5.43 -15.49
N GLY A 147 -20.96 -5.40 -16.83
CA GLY A 147 -21.96 -6.04 -17.70
C GLY A 147 -23.15 -5.14 -18.04
N ILE A 148 -22.91 -3.83 -18.17
CA ILE A 148 -23.88 -2.80 -18.62
C ILE A 148 -23.44 -2.15 -19.93
#